data_AF-A0A3D2MTG5-F1
#
_entry.id   AF-A0A3D2MTG5-F1
#
_cell.length_a   1.000
_cell.length_b   1.000
_cell.length_c   1.000
_cell.angle_alpha   90.00
_cell.angle_beta   90.00
_cell.angle_gamma   90.00
#
_symmetry.space_group_name_H-M   'P 1'
#
loop_
_entity.id
_entity.type
_entity.pdbx_description
1 polymer ?
#
loop_
_entity_poly.entity_id
_entity_poly.type
_entity_poly.pdbx_seq_one_letter_code
_entity_poly.pdbx_strand_id
1 'polypeptide(L)'
;MPGALRIIKIAGIDIYIHVSWLIILVFLTFSLATGWFPTSYPGYSSSTYYILGFISALLLFVSVLLHELAHSFVARARGLPVHNIVLFIFGGVSNLEQEPQTPGTEFTMAFVGPLVSLLIGALSYGLLALVRGSHSLIEPILSYLAVTNILLGIFNLLPGFPLDGGRVLRSIIW
;
A
#
# COMPACT_ATOMS: atom_id res chain seq x y z
N MET A 1 -3.54 20.30 -5.56
CA MET A 1 -2.46 19.89 -6.50
C MET A 1 -3.05 19.83 -7.91
N PRO A 2 -2.49 20.56 -8.89
CA PRO A 2 -2.90 20.42 -10.29
C PRO A 2 -2.78 18.95 -10.72
N GLY A 3 -3.79 18.40 -11.40
CA GLY A 3 -3.75 17.01 -11.88
C GLY A 3 -4.20 15.93 -10.89
N ALA A 4 -4.79 16.29 -9.74
CA ALA A 4 -5.47 15.33 -8.86
C ALA A 4 -6.97 15.29 -9.13
N LEU A 5 -7.50 14.10 -9.44
CA LEU A 5 -8.92 13.86 -9.69
C LEU A 5 -9.54 13.13 -8.50
N ARG A 6 -10.66 13.64 -7.98
CA ARG A 6 -11.43 12.96 -6.93
C ARG A 6 -12.11 11.74 -7.53
N ILE A 7 -11.92 10.58 -6.91
CA ILE A 7 -12.48 9.31 -7.39
C ILE A 7 -13.65 8.88 -6.53
N ILE A 8 -13.46 8.85 -5.21
CA ILE A 8 -14.45 8.33 -4.26
C ILE A 8 -14.31 9.02 -2.91
N LYS A 9 -15.35 8.91 -2.07
CA LYS A 9 -15.31 9.30 -0.65
C LYS A 9 -15.49 8.06 0.21
N ILE A 10 -14.53 7.79 1.10
CA ILE A 10 -14.55 6.65 2.02
C ILE A 10 -14.64 7.17 3.45
N ALA A 11 -15.73 6.82 4.14
CA ALA A 11 -15.97 7.18 5.54
C ALA A 11 -15.84 8.69 5.89
N GLY A 12 -15.95 9.60 4.90
CA GLY A 12 -15.75 11.04 5.11
C GLY A 12 -14.47 11.60 4.51
N ILE A 13 -13.53 10.74 4.10
CA ILE A 13 -12.23 11.12 3.53
C ILE A 13 -12.33 11.06 2.00
N ASP A 14 -11.94 12.14 1.33
CA ASP A 14 -11.94 12.21 -0.12
C ASP A 14 -10.67 11.58 -0.70
N ILE A 15 -10.84 10.60 -1.58
CA ILE A 15 -9.74 9.88 -2.23
C ILE A 15 -9.50 10.46 -3.61
N TYR A 16 -8.27 10.92 -3.83
CA TYR A 16 -7.82 11.51 -5.08
C TYR A 16 -6.76 10.64 -5.73
N ILE A 17 -6.75 10.61 -7.06
CA ILE A 17 -5.68 10.02 -7.86
C ILE A 17 -5.01 11.14 -8.65
N HIS A 18 -3.69 11.27 -8.50
CA HIS A 18 -2.89 12.16 -9.32
C HIS A 18 -2.56 11.51 -10.67
N VAL A 19 -2.44 12.27 -11.76
CA VAL A 19 -2.12 11.72 -13.11
C VAL A 19 -0.84 10.86 -13.10
N SER A 20 0.15 11.18 -12.27
CA SER A 20 1.38 10.37 -12.14
C SER A 20 1.12 8.94 -11.64
N TRP A 21 -0.02 8.69 -10.98
CA TRP A 21 -0.46 7.35 -10.61
C TRP A 21 -0.69 6.45 -11.83
N LEU A 22 -1.23 6.98 -12.93
CA LEU A 22 -1.43 6.21 -14.16
C LEU A 22 -0.09 5.79 -14.78
N ILE A 23 0.92 6.67 -14.69
CA ILE A 23 2.27 6.38 -15.20
C ILE A 23 2.88 5.20 -14.44
N ILE A 24 2.82 5.22 -13.11
CA ILE A 24 3.37 4.13 -12.30
C ILE A 24 2.56 2.85 -12.43
N LEU A 25 1.23 2.93 -12.62
CA LEU A 25 0.39 1.76 -12.89
C LEU A 25 0.81 1.06 -14.18
N VAL A 26 1.00 1.82 -15.27
CA VAL A 26 1.46 1.27 -16.55
C VAL A 26 2.87 0.70 -16.42
N PHE A 27 3.78 1.43 -15.76
CA PHE A 27 5.15 0.99 -15.54
C PHE A 27 5.22 -0.30 -14.72
N LEU A 28 4.52 -0.38 -13.58
CA LEU A 28 4.46 -1.57 -12.75
C LEU A 28 3.84 -2.74 -13.51
N THR A 29 2.73 -2.51 -14.23
CA THR A 29 2.10 -3.54 -15.06
C THR A 29 3.09 -4.12 -16.07
N PHE A 30 3.81 -3.26 -16.79
CA PHE A 30 4.83 -3.68 -17.75
C PHE A 30 5.99 -4.43 -17.08
N SER A 31 6.52 -3.90 -15.99
CA SER A 31 7.64 -4.49 -15.24
C SER A 31 7.30 -5.88 -14.69
N LEU A 32 6.09 -6.05 -14.14
CA LEU A 32 5.62 -7.34 -13.65
C LEU A 32 5.38 -8.33 -14.78
N ALA A 33 4.80 -7.86 -15.89
CA ALA A 33 4.46 -8.71 -17.03
C ALA A 33 5.69 -9.20 -17.80
N THR A 34 6.77 -8.42 -17.82
CA THR A 34 7.99 -8.73 -18.60
C THR A 34 9.16 -9.24 -17.77
N GLY A 35 9.15 -8.99 -16.45
CA GLY A 35 10.22 -9.38 -15.54
C GLY A 35 9.78 -10.42 -14.51
N TRP A 36 9.03 -10.00 -13.50
CA TRP A 36 8.74 -10.81 -12.30
C TRP A 36 7.95 -12.08 -12.62
N PHE A 37 6.81 -11.97 -13.32
CA PHE A 37 5.93 -13.11 -13.54
C PHE A 37 6.50 -14.15 -14.51
N PRO A 38 7.08 -13.79 -15.67
CA PRO A 38 7.68 -14.79 -16.56
C PRO A 38 8.83 -15.57 -15.90
N THR A 39 9.59 -14.92 -15.02
CA THR A 39 10.71 -15.54 -14.30
C THR A 39 10.23 -16.47 -13.18
N SER A 40 9.19 -16.07 -12.44
CA SER A 40 8.71 -16.82 -11.26
C SER A 40 7.68 -17.88 -11.61
N TYR A 41 6.87 -17.66 -12.65
CA TYR A 41 5.78 -18.52 -13.09
C TYR A 41 5.83 -18.70 -14.61
N PRO A 42 6.81 -19.47 -15.13
CA PRO A 42 6.97 -19.68 -16.56
C PRO A 42 5.82 -20.50 -17.14
N GLY A 43 5.56 -20.33 -18.45
CA GLY A 43 4.60 -21.14 -19.20
C GLY A 43 3.26 -20.46 -19.52
N TYR A 44 3.00 -19.25 -19.01
CA TYR A 44 1.84 -18.48 -19.43
C TYR A 44 2.09 -17.69 -20.72
N SER A 45 1.01 -17.31 -21.41
CA SER A 45 1.07 -16.44 -22.58
C SER A 45 1.37 -15.00 -22.18
N SER A 46 1.87 -14.20 -23.13
CA SER A 46 2.16 -12.78 -22.89
C SER A 46 0.95 -11.99 -22.40
N SER A 47 -0.24 -12.24 -22.94
CA SER A 47 -1.46 -11.57 -22.51
C SER A 47 -1.82 -11.88 -21.05
N THR A 48 -1.66 -13.13 -20.62
CA THR A 48 -1.87 -13.53 -19.23
C THR A 48 -0.92 -12.79 -18.29
N TYR A 49 0.37 -12.63 -18.64
CA TYR A 49 1.30 -11.86 -17.82
C TYR A 49 0.90 -10.39 -17.67
N TYR A 50 0.40 -9.74 -18.73
CA TYR A 50 -0.10 -8.36 -18.64
C TYR A 50 -1.35 -8.26 -17.74
N ILE A 51 -2.27 -9.23 -17.81
CA ILE A 51 -3.44 -9.28 -16.94
C ILE A 51 -3.01 -9.45 -15.48
N LEU A 52 -2.09 -10.39 -15.20
CA LEU A 52 -1.55 -10.61 -13.86
C LEU A 52 -0.82 -9.36 -13.34
N GLY A 53 -0.01 -8.72 -14.18
CA GLY A 53 0.68 -7.46 -13.90
C GLY A 53 -0.28 -6.36 -13.50
N PHE A 54 -1.33 -6.16 -14.30
CA PHE A 54 -2.31 -5.11 -14.07
C PHE A 54 -3.10 -5.32 -12.79
N ILE A 55 -3.63 -6.54 -12.58
CA ILE A 55 -4.39 -6.88 -11.37
C ILE A 55 -3.52 -6.75 -10.13
N SER A 56 -2.28 -7.26 -10.18
CA SER A 56 -1.36 -7.22 -9.04
C SER A 56 -0.94 -5.79 -8.69
N ALA A 57 -0.67 -4.95 -9.70
CA ALA A 57 -0.38 -3.54 -9.49
C ALA A 57 -1.58 -2.79 -8.89
N LEU A 58 -2.80 -3.05 -9.36
CA LEU A 58 -4.01 -2.46 -8.81
C LEU A 58 -4.22 -2.86 -7.34
N LEU A 59 -4.04 -4.14 -7.01
CA LEU A 59 -4.16 -4.65 -5.66
C LEU A 59 -3.07 -4.12 -4.72
N LEU A 60 -1.86 -3.85 -5.23
CA LEU A 60 -0.84 -3.14 -4.47
C LEU A 60 -1.31 -1.72 -4.14
N PHE A 61 -1.88 -0.97 -5.08
CA PHE A 61 -2.42 0.37 -4.79
C PHE A 61 -3.59 0.35 -3.82
N VAL A 62 -4.45 -0.67 -3.90
CA VAL A 62 -5.50 -0.89 -2.88
C VAL A 62 -4.86 -1.13 -1.51
N SER A 63 -3.77 -1.90 -1.44
CA SER A 63 -3.06 -2.15 -0.18
C SER A 63 -2.43 -0.88 0.39
N VAL A 64 -1.82 -0.04 -0.46
CA VAL A 64 -1.30 1.28 -0.07
C VAL A 64 -2.43 2.20 0.40
N LEU A 65 -3.58 2.20 -0.28
CA LEU A 65 -4.73 2.97 0.16
C LEU A 65 -5.24 2.50 1.53
N LEU A 66 -5.29 1.18 1.78
CA LEU A 66 -5.67 0.63 3.08
C LEU A 66 -4.68 1.01 4.18
N HIS A 67 -3.38 1.03 3.86
CA HIS A 67 -2.32 1.53 4.74
C HIS A 67 -2.56 2.99 5.15
N GLU A 68 -2.79 3.89 4.18
CA GLU A 68 -3.09 5.31 4.44
C GLU A 68 -4.42 5.52 5.19
N LEU A 69 -5.44 4.72 4.86
CA LEU A 69 -6.72 4.75 5.55
C LEU A 69 -6.56 4.33 7.02
N ALA A 70 -5.69 3.38 7.32
CA ALA A 70 -5.41 2.96 8.69
C ALA A 70 -4.86 4.12 9.52
N HIS A 71 -3.86 4.84 9.00
CA HIS A 71 -3.35 6.07 9.61
C HIS A 71 -4.48 7.07 9.84
N SER A 72 -5.27 7.31 8.80
CA SER A 72 -6.33 8.32 8.79
C SER A 72 -7.46 8.01 9.79
N PHE A 73 -7.83 6.73 9.94
CA PHE A 73 -8.85 6.31 10.90
C PHE A 73 -8.36 6.43 12.34
N VAL A 74 -7.11 6.06 12.62
CA VAL A 74 -6.52 6.27 13.95
C VAL A 74 -6.40 7.77 14.26
N ALA A 75 -5.98 8.59 13.30
CA ALA A 75 -5.91 10.05 13.45
C ALA A 75 -7.29 10.63 13.83
N ARG A 76 -8.34 10.27 13.08
CA ARG A 76 -9.71 10.75 13.35
C ARG A 76 -10.26 10.25 14.68
N ALA A 77 -9.98 9.00 15.06
CA ALA A 77 -10.34 8.48 16.38
C ALA A 77 -9.65 9.23 17.53
N ARG A 78 -8.52 9.87 17.26
CA ARG A 78 -7.76 10.73 18.19
C ARG A 78 -8.09 12.21 18.06
N GLY A 79 -9.15 12.57 17.32
CA GLY A 79 -9.62 13.95 17.15
C GLY A 79 -8.87 14.78 16.12
N LEU A 80 -7.95 14.17 15.35
CA LEU A 80 -7.21 14.87 14.29
C LEU A 80 -8.02 14.81 12.98
N PRO A 81 -8.41 15.96 12.39
CA PRO A 81 -9.16 15.97 11.14
C PRO A 81 -8.30 15.50 9.96
N VAL A 82 -8.88 14.64 9.13
CA VAL A 82 -8.29 14.15 7.87
C VAL A 82 -9.29 14.38 6.75
N HIS A 83 -8.92 15.21 5.78
CA HIS A 83 -9.83 15.63 4.71
C HIS A 83 -9.69 14.78 3.46
N ASN A 84 -8.45 14.50 3.03
CA ASN A 84 -8.21 13.77 1.80
C ASN A 84 -6.95 12.90 1.84
N ILE A 85 -6.95 11.89 0.99
CA ILE A 85 -5.79 11.05 0.66
C ILE A 85 -5.55 11.20 -0.83
N VAL A 86 -4.31 11.50 -1.22
CA VAL A 86 -3.90 11.59 -2.62
C VAL A 86 -2.95 10.44 -2.94
N LEU A 87 -3.33 9.60 -3.91
CA LEU A 87 -2.46 8.56 -4.45
C LEU A 87 -1.66 9.11 -5.64
N PHE A 88 -0.36 8.87 -5.65
CA PHE A 88 0.59 9.31 -6.68
C PHE A 88 1.74 8.32 -6.83
N ILE A 89 2.74 8.66 -7.64
CA ILE A 89 3.84 7.76 -8.02
C ILE A 89 4.65 7.20 -6.84
N PHE A 90 4.81 7.95 -5.74
CA PHE A 90 5.59 7.48 -4.58
C PHE A 90 4.74 6.80 -3.49
N GLY A 91 3.44 6.61 -3.71
CA GLY A 91 2.52 6.01 -2.73
C GLY A 91 1.28 6.85 -2.50
N GLY A 92 0.78 6.85 -1.26
CA GLY A 92 -0.30 7.73 -0.82
C GLY A 92 0.22 8.76 0.18
N VAL A 93 -0.39 9.93 0.20
CA VAL A 93 -0.19 10.91 1.28
C VAL A 93 -1.56 11.31 1.82
N SER A 94 -1.75 11.08 3.11
CA SER A 94 -2.87 11.65 3.86
C SER A 94 -2.57 13.09 4.26
N ASN A 95 -3.49 14.02 3.99
CA ASN A 95 -3.34 15.41 4.40
C ASN A 95 -3.88 15.59 5.83
N LEU A 96 -2.95 15.63 6.80
CA LEU A 96 -3.21 15.90 8.21
C LEU A 96 -3.10 17.41 8.45
N GLU A 97 -4.13 18.04 9.03
CA GLU A 97 -4.09 19.48 9.33
C GLU A 97 -3.23 19.82 10.55
N GLN A 98 -3.02 18.84 11.44
CA GLN A 98 -2.35 19.05 12.73
C GLN A 98 -1.38 17.91 13.02
N GLU A 99 -0.22 18.25 13.59
CA GLU A 99 0.71 17.24 14.12
C GLU A 99 0.13 16.56 15.38
N PRO A 100 0.47 15.29 15.62
CA PRO A 100 0.11 14.62 16.87
C PRO A 100 0.61 15.39 18.10
N GLN A 101 -0.27 15.62 19.07
CA GLN A 101 0.07 16.39 20.27
C GLN A 101 0.69 15.53 21.40
N THR A 102 0.65 14.20 21.28
CA THR A 102 1.19 13.28 22.28
C THR A 102 1.99 12.17 21.63
N PRO A 103 3.07 11.69 22.28
CA PRO A 103 3.90 10.60 21.74
C PRO A 103 3.10 9.32 21.49
N GLY A 104 2.19 8.95 22.41
CA GLY A 104 1.36 7.75 22.24
C GLY A 104 0.42 7.82 21.01
N THR A 105 -0.10 9.00 20.69
CA THR A 105 -0.90 9.21 19.47
C THR A 105 -0.02 9.12 18.23
N GLU A 106 1.17 9.73 18.22
CA GLU A 106 2.11 9.63 17.11
C GLU A 106 2.54 8.18 16.87
N PHE A 107 2.91 7.46 17.92
CA PHE A 107 3.30 6.05 17.87
C PHE A 107 2.19 5.21 17.24
N THR A 108 0.98 5.27 17.80
CA THR A 108 -0.14 4.43 17.35
C THR A 108 -0.51 4.76 15.90
N MET A 109 -0.52 6.06 15.57
CA MET A 109 -0.84 6.50 14.24
C MET A 109 0.23 6.07 13.24
N ALA A 110 1.52 6.23 13.52
CA ALA A 110 2.59 5.81 12.61
C ALA A 110 2.69 4.28 12.49
N PHE A 111 2.42 3.53 13.56
CA PHE A 111 2.55 2.07 13.54
C PHE A 111 1.42 1.34 12.80
N VAL A 112 0.19 1.89 12.80
CA VAL A 112 -0.98 1.16 12.30
C VAL A 112 -0.95 0.91 10.79
N GLY A 113 -0.41 1.82 9.99
CA GLY A 113 -0.27 1.62 8.53
C GLY A 113 0.62 0.42 8.21
N PRO A 114 1.88 0.41 8.69
CA PRO A 114 2.77 -0.73 8.51
C PRO A 114 2.18 -2.03 9.04
N LEU A 115 1.48 -2.01 10.18
CA LEU A 115 0.78 -3.17 10.71
C LEU A 115 -0.27 -3.70 9.72
N VAL A 116 -1.08 -2.83 9.11
CA VAL A 116 -2.08 -3.23 8.10
C VAL A 116 -1.41 -3.85 6.87
N SER A 117 -0.31 -3.27 6.38
CA SER A 117 0.47 -3.88 5.30
C SER A 117 0.99 -5.27 5.68
N LEU A 118 1.60 -5.42 6.86
CA LEU A 118 2.07 -6.72 7.33
C LEU A 118 0.94 -7.76 7.44
N LEU A 119 -0.25 -7.36 7.90
CA LEU A 119 -1.42 -8.24 7.98
C LEU A 119 -1.91 -8.66 6.60
N ILE A 120 -1.98 -7.75 5.62
CA ILE A 120 -2.33 -8.07 4.23
C ILE A 120 -1.31 -9.05 3.64
N GLY A 121 -0.02 -8.81 3.90
CA GLY A 121 1.07 -9.67 3.46
C GLY A 121 1.00 -11.07 4.07
N ALA A 122 0.79 -11.16 5.39
CA ALA A 122 0.65 -12.41 6.11
C ALA A 122 -0.60 -13.20 5.68
N LEU A 123 -1.74 -12.53 5.49
CA LEU A 123 -2.95 -13.16 4.97
C LEU A 123 -2.75 -13.69 3.55
N SER A 124 -2.13 -12.88 2.68
CA SER A 124 -1.82 -13.29 1.30
C SER A 124 -0.89 -14.50 1.28
N TYR A 125 0.10 -14.54 2.17
CA TYR A 125 1.00 -15.69 2.33
C TYR A 125 0.28 -16.94 2.86
N GLY A 126 -0.61 -16.77 3.85
CA GLY A 126 -1.43 -17.87 4.37
C GLY A 126 -2.34 -18.46 3.30
N LEU A 127 -3.00 -17.61 2.50
CA LEU A 127 -3.82 -18.05 1.37
C LEU A 127 -2.98 -18.68 0.25
N LEU A 128 -1.78 -18.16 0.00
CA LEU A 128 -0.84 -18.75 -0.96
C LEU A 128 -0.52 -20.21 -0.61
N ALA A 129 -0.33 -20.51 0.67
CA ALA A 129 -0.05 -21.88 1.12
C ALA A 129 -1.19 -22.86 0.79
N LEU A 130 -2.43 -22.38 0.67
CA LEU A 130 -3.61 -23.21 0.32
C LEU A 130 -3.75 -23.47 -1.18
N VAL A 131 -3.23 -22.57 -2.03
CA VAL A 131 -3.36 -22.67 -3.49
C VAL A 131 -2.06 -23.06 -4.18
N ARG A 132 -0.98 -23.28 -3.43
CA ARG A 132 0.34 -23.57 -3.98
C ARG A 132 0.34 -24.86 -4.80
N GLY A 133 0.82 -24.78 -6.05
CA GLY A 133 0.84 -25.93 -6.95
C GLY A 133 -0.52 -26.28 -7.57
N SER A 134 -1.55 -25.44 -7.37
CA SER A 134 -2.85 -25.62 -8.03
C SER A 134 -2.84 -25.22 -9.51
N HIS A 135 -1.75 -24.60 -9.99
CA HIS A 135 -1.65 -23.97 -11.31
C HIS A 135 -2.73 -22.90 -11.58
N SER A 136 -3.34 -22.37 -10.52
CA SER A 136 -4.31 -21.28 -10.60
C SER A 136 -3.63 -19.94 -10.86
N LEU A 137 -4.29 -19.07 -11.62
CA LEU A 137 -3.85 -17.68 -11.84
C LEU A 137 -3.87 -16.83 -10.56
N ILE A 138 -4.47 -17.33 -9.47
CA ILE A 138 -4.49 -16.67 -8.16
C ILE A 138 -3.13 -16.79 -7.45
N GLU A 139 -2.40 -17.89 -7.68
CA GLU A 139 -1.13 -18.17 -7.01
C GLU A 139 -0.07 -17.07 -7.24
N PRO A 140 0.20 -16.60 -8.48
CA PRO A 140 1.12 -15.49 -8.72
C PRO A 140 0.70 -14.19 -8.04
N ILE A 141 -0.60 -13.90 -8.01
CA ILE A 141 -1.15 -12.66 -7.43
C ILE A 141 -0.93 -12.66 -5.91
N LEU A 142 -1.30 -13.75 -5.24
CA LEU A 142 -1.09 -13.89 -3.79
C LEU A 142 0.39 -13.85 -3.42
N SER A 143 1.25 -14.49 -4.23
CA SER A 143 2.70 -14.46 -4.05
C SER A 143 3.26 -13.04 -4.15
N TYR A 144 2.80 -12.25 -5.12
CA TYR A 144 3.21 -10.86 -5.27
C TYR A 144 2.71 -9.99 -4.11
N LEU A 145 1.43 -10.12 -3.73
CA LEU A 145 0.86 -9.35 -2.63
C LEU A 145 1.50 -9.68 -1.30
N ALA A 146 1.80 -10.95 -1.03
CA ALA A 146 2.49 -11.38 0.17
C ALA A 146 3.85 -10.67 0.31
N VAL A 147 4.70 -10.79 -0.73
CA VAL A 147 6.04 -10.22 -0.70
C VAL A 147 5.98 -8.69 -0.63
N THR A 148 5.20 -8.04 -1.50
CA THR A 148 5.19 -6.58 -1.57
C THR A 148 4.60 -5.93 -0.32
N ASN A 149 3.55 -6.50 0.29
CA ASN A 149 3.00 -5.94 1.52
C ASN A 149 3.86 -6.19 2.75
N ILE A 150 4.53 -7.34 2.83
CA ILE A 150 5.54 -7.59 3.89
C ILE A 150 6.68 -6.57 3.74
N LEU A 151 7.20 -6.40 2.53
CA LEU A 151 8.24 -5.42 2.26
C LEU A 151 7.76 -4.01 2.58
N LEU A 152 6.57 -3.59 2.13
CA LEU A 152 6.00 -2.28 2.40
C LEU A 152 5.91 -2.00 3.91
N GLY A 153 5.40 -2.98 4.68
CA GLY A 153 5.32 -2.88 6.14
C GLY A 153 6.70 -2.78 6.80
N ILE A 154 7.65 -3.64 6.43
CA ILE A 154 9.00 -3.63 7.00
C ILE A 154 9.75 -2.34 6.64
N PHE A 155 9.73 -1.94 5.36
CA PHE A 155 10.38 -0.73 4.90
C PHE A 155 9.81 0.50 5.61
N ASN A 156 8.49 0.61 5.75
CA ASN A 156 7.91 1.74 6.47
C ASN A 156 8.20 1.71 7.98
N LEU A 157 8.61 0.59 8.58
CA LEU A 157 9.05 0.54 9.98
C LEU A 157 10.55 0.87 10.17
N LEU A 158 11.31 1.05 9.10
CA LEU A 158 12.72 1.42 9.23
C LEU A 158 12.86 2.81 9.88
N PRO A 159 13.85 2.99 10.79
CA PRO A 159 14.05 4.25 11.48
C PRO A 159 14.62 5.30 10.52
N GLY A 160 13.81 6.28 10.12
CA GLY A 160 14.25 7.41 9.32
C GLY A 160 13.09 8.13 8.64
N PHE A 161 13.15 9.45 8.57
CA PHE A 161 12.21 10.22 7.76
C PHE A 161 12.49 10.00 6.26
N PRO A 162 11.46 9.95 5.40
CA PRO A 162 10.05 10.24 5.65
C PRO A 162 9.18 9.03 6.06
N LEU A 163 9.78 7.90 6.45
CA LEU A 163 9.07 6.65 6.75
C LEU A 163 8.36 6.73 8.11
N ASP A 164 7.34 5.89 8.30
CA ASP A 164 6.58 5.82 9.56
C ASP A 164 7.46 5.43 10.75
N GLY A 165 8.47 4.58 10.53
CA GLY A 165 9.43 4.14 11.54
C GLY A 165 10.25 5.29 12.11
N GLY A 166 10.48 6.35 11.32
CA GLY A 166 11.05 7.60 11.83
C GLY A 166 10.14 8.30 12.84
N ARG A 167 8.83 8.31 12.60
CA ARG A 167 7.82 8.88 13.51
C ARG A 167 7.60 8.01 14.74
N VAL A 168 7.61 6.68 14.58
CA VAL A 168 7.63 5.71 15.68
C VAL A 168 8.84 5.97 16.56
N LEU A 169 10.04 6.07 16.00
CA LEU A 169 11.25 6.36 16.76
C LEU A 169 11.18 7.73 17.46
N ARG A 170 10.75 8.78 16.76
CA ARG A 170 10.54 10.12 17.34
C ARG A 170 9.62 10.08 18.56
N SER A 171 8.52 9.33 18.47
CA SER A 171 7.55 9.18 19.55
C SER A 171 8.06 8.38 20.77
N ILE A 172 9.15 7.62 20.62
CA ILE A 172 9.78 6.91 21.74
C ILE A 172 10.79 7.82 22.46
N ILE A 173 11.37 8.80 21.75
CA ILE A 173 12.49 9.60 22.24
C ILE A 173 12.06 10.86 23.01
N TRP A 174 10.85 11.39 22.77
CA TRP A 174 10.38 12.66 23.37
C TRP A 174 9.24 12.49 24.37
#